data_AF-A0A072VMD8-F1
#
_entry.id   AF-A0A072VMD8-F1
#
_cell.length_a   1.000
_cell.length_b   1.000
_cell.length_c   1.000
_cell.angle_alpha   90.00
_cell.angle_beta   90.00
_cell.angle_gamma   90.00
#
_symmetry.space_group_name_H-M   'P 1'
#
loop_
_entity.id
_entity.type
_entity.pdbx_description
1 polymer ?
#
loop_
_entity_poly.entity_id
_entity_poly.type
_entity_poly.pdbx_seq_one_letter_code
_entity_poly.pdbx_strand_id
1 'polypeptide(L)'
;MKKSESEAAEYFSKDFEWEELRSEVESNPSLRHHFQSFSHSSTQSPESDVQAWKQFHTRHSSGKFFKERRYLLKEFPQLLSSSHPNSIPQKLLEVGCGNGSTILPILRANKDIVVYACDCSDETLAKAKEIINENSNAVDSFNIRFHPFCCDFSTTGFPNWLACNPCRDNFLQKQSYYFSDVKDDKGMHLRDSCSSEEIDCCIGGVDFITLYRWKGCRGPSRNVLLC
;
A
#
# COMPACT_ATOMS: atom_id res chain seq x y z
N MET A 1 -27.45 37.00 -0.84
CA MET A 1 -27.42 35.67 -1.48
C MET A 1 -26.75 34.69 -0.53
N LYS A 2 -27.51 33.73 0.01
CA LYS A 2 -26.96 32.64 0.83
C LYS A 2 -26.23 31.68 -0.11
N LYS A 3 -24.97 31.37 0.21
CA LYS A 3 -24.14 30.41 -0.51
C LYS A 3 -24.74 29.03 -0.26
N SER A 4 -25.23 28.36 -1.31
CA SER A 4 -25.67 26.98 -1.22
C SER A 4 -24.45 26.12 -0.88
N GLU A 5 -24.51 25.42 0.25
CA GLU A 5 -23.59 24.33 0.56
C GLU A 5 -23.68 23.31 -0.57
N SER A 6 -22.54 23.05 -1.21
CA SER A 6 -22.42 21.98 -2.18
C SER A 6 -22.61 20.67 -1.41
N GLU A 7 -23.72 20.00 -1.68
CA GLU A 7 -24.00 18.63 -1.24
C GLU A 7 -22.75 17.79 -1.56
N ALA A 8 -22.05 17.35 -0.51
CA ALA A 8 -20.89 16.49 -0.68
C ALA A 8 -21.41 15.17 -1.25
N ALA A 9 -20.91 14.75 -2.42
CA ALA A 9 -21.23 13.44 -2.96
C ALA A 9 -20.88 12.39 -1.89
N GLU A 10 -21.90 11.67 -1.42
CA GLU A 10 -21.75 10.58 -0.47
C GLU A 10 -21.02 9.44 -1.19
N TYR A 11 -19.83 9.08 -0.70
CA TYR A 11 -19.04 7.99 -1.26
C TYR A 11 -19.45 6.69 -0.58
N PHE A 12 -20.17 5.86 -1.33
CA PHE A 12 -20.60 4.56 -0.86
C PHE A 12 -19.50 3.52 -1.06
N SER A 13 -18.56 3.45 -0.11
CA SER A 13 -17.52 2.41 -0.09
C SER A 13 -18.07 0.99 0.14
N LYS A 14 -19.40 0.85 0.33
CA LYS A 14 -20.12 -0.40 0.60
C LYS A 14 -21.20 -0.74 -0.43
N ASP A 15 -21.32 0.02 -1.52
CA ASP A 15 -22.32 -0.26 -2.57
C ASP A 15 -21.98 -1.49 -3.43
N PHE A 16 -20.88 -2.16 -3.11
CA PHE A 16 -20.37 -3.22 -3.93
C PHE A 16 -19.69 -4.31 -3.10
N GLU A 17 -20.25 -5.51 -3.17
CA GLU A 17 -19.67 -6.70 -2.57
C GLU A 17 -18.46 -7.12 -3.40
N TRP A 18 -17.26 -6.92 -2.84
CA TRP A 18 -15.98 -7.19 -3.53
C TRP A 18 -15.86 -8.62 -4.04
N GLU A 19 -16.45 -9.58 -3.32
CA GLU A 19 -16.41 -10.99 -3.71
C GLU A 19 -17.30 -11.26 -4.93
N GLU A 20 -18.44 -10.57 -5.04
CA GLU A 20 -19.31 -10.65 -6.22
C GLU A 20 -18.61 -10.06 -7.45
N LEU A 21 -17.98 -8.88 -7.31
CA LEU A 21 -17.18 -8.29 -8.40
C LEU A 21 -16.05 -9.21 -8.83
N ARG A 22 -15.28 -9.73 -7.86
CA ARG A 22 -14.14 -10.58 -8.15
C ARG A 22 -14.62 -11.78 -8.96
N SER A 23 -15.68 -12.43 -8.50
CA SER A 23 -16.29 -13.56 -9.20
C SER A 23 -16.75 -13.19 -10.61
N GLU A 24 -17.41 -12.05 -10.80
CA GLU A 24 -17.84 -11.58 -12.13
C GLU A 24 -16.64 -11.35 -13.06
N VAL A 25 -15.59 -10.68 -12.58
CA VAL A 25 -14.39 -10.37 -13.38
C VAL A 25 -13.61 -11.64 -13.72
N GLU A 26 -13.40 -12.54 -12.76
CA GLU A 26 -12.63 -13.79 -12.95
C GLU A 26 -13.38 -14.79 -13.83
N SER A 27 -14.71 -14.82 -13.75
CA SER A 27 -15.54 -15.67 -14.61
C SER A 27 -15.69 -15.12 -16.03
N ASN A 28 -15.48 -13.83 -16.26
CA ASN A 28 -15.63 -13.20 -17.56
C ASN A 28 -14.56 -13.67 -18.56
N PRO A 29 -14.91 -14.44 -19.62
CA PRO A 29 -13.94 -14.98 -20.56
C PRO A 29 -13.18 -13.90 -21.34
N SER A 30 -13.80 -12.72 -21.55
CA SER A 30 -13.17 -11.60 -22.25
C SER A 30 -12.02 -10.98 -21.45
N LEU A 31 -12.02 -11.14 -20.12
CA LEU A 31 -11.01 -10.59 -19.22
C LEU A 31 -9.89 -11.59 -18.88
N ARG A 32 -9.99 -12.85 -19.31
CA ARG A 32 -8.99 -13.90 -19.06
C ARG A 32 -7.55 -13.48 -19.39
N HIS A 33 -7.36 -12.66 -20.42
CA HIS A 33 -6.05 -12.17 -20.83
C HIS A 33 -5.37 -11.27 -19.77
N HIS A 34 -6.13 -10.66 -18.85
CA HIS A 34 -5.58 -9.91 -17.72
C HIS A 34 -5.04 -10.81 -16.60
N PHE A 35 -5.53 -12.05 -16.52
CA PHE A 35 -5.14 -13.04 -15.51
C PHE A 35 -4.06 -14.00 -16.00
N GLN A 36 -3.81 -14.05 -17.31
CA GLN A 36 -2.67 -14.76 -17.85
C GLN A 36 -1.39 -14.13 -17.31
N SER A 37 -0.57 -14.94 -16.64
CA SER A 37 0.83 -14.60 -16.39
C SER A 37 1.42 -14.18 -17.73
N PHE A 38 2.02 -12.99 -17.81
CA PHE A 38 2.64 -12.52 -19.04
C PHE A 38 3.56 -13.64 -19.54
N SER A 39 3.20 -14.25 -20.66
CA SER A 39 4.10 -15.18 -21.35
C SER A 39 5.31 -14.34 -21.71
N HIS A 40 6.45 -14.63 -21.08
CA HIS A 40 7.70 -13.88 -21.22
C HIS A 40 8.16 -13.82 -22.69
N SER A 41 7.62 -12.88 -23.47
CA SER A 41 8.20 -12.40 -24.71
C SER A 41 8.76 -10.98 -24.56
N SER A 42 8.52 -10.34 -23.41
CA SER A 42 9.12 -9.07 -23.02
C SER A 42 10.35 -9.36 -22.15
N THR A 43 11.53 -9.15 -22.71
CA THR A 43 12.87 -9.36 -22.11
C THR A 43 13.23 -8.38 -20.97
N GLN A 44 12.26 -7.76 -20.30
CA GLN A 44 12.55 -6.84 -19.19
C GLN A 44 12.49 -7.60 -17.87
N SER A 45 13.64 -7.71 -17.21
CA SER A 45 13.74 -8.28 -15.87
C SER A 45 13.19 -7.28 -14.84
N PRO A 46 12.71 -7.74 -13.67
CA PRO A 46 12.35 -6.86 -12.55
C PRO A 46 13.48 -5.88 -12.18
N GLU A 47 14.73 -6.32 -12.31
CA GLU A 47 15.92 -5.48 -12.11
C GLU A 47 15.97 -4.31 -13.11
N SER A 48 15.61 -4.53 -14.38
CA SER A 48 15.51 -3.46 -15.39
C SER A 48 14.45 -2.41 -15.02
N ASP A 49 13.32 -2.81 -14.46
CA ASP A 49 12.24 -1.90 -14.06
C ASP A 49 12.64 -1.04 -12.85
N VAL A 50 13.27 -1.65 -11.84
CA VAL A 50 13.83 -0.92 -10.70
C VAL A 50 14.86 0.10 -11.17
N GLN A 51 15.74 -0.27 -12.12
CA GLN A 51 16.71 0.67 -12.67
C GLN A 51 16.05 1.81 -13.45
N ALA A 52 15.01 1.54 -14.23
CA ALA A 52 14.25 2.58 -14.93
C ALA A 52 13.58 3.56 -13.93
N TRP A 53 13.04 3.04 -12.83
CA TRP A 53 12.45 3.84 -11.76
C TRP A 53 13.47 4.70 -11.02
N LYS A 54 14.64 4.13 -10.70
CA LYS A 54 15.80 4.85 -10.16
C LYS A 54 16.18 6.01 -11.06
N GLN A 55 16.39 5.74 -12.34
CA GLN A 55 16.75 6.76 -13.32
C GLN A 55 15.70 7.87 -13.43
N PHE A 56 14.41 7.53 -13.34
CA PHE A 56 13.35 8.52 -13.32
C PHE A 56 13.48 9.47 -12.13
N HIS A 57 13.73 8.97 -10.92
CA HIS A 57 13.93 9.82 -9.73
C HIS A 57 15.22 10.64 -9.81
N THR A 58 16.30 10.06 -10.34
CA THR A 58 17.56 10.79 -10.56
C THR A 58 17.36 11.96 -11.53
N ARG A 59 16.64 11.74 -12.65
CA ARG A 59 16.34 12.80 -13.62
C ARG A 59 15.42 13.89 -13.05
N HIS A 60 14.51 13.52 -12.16
CA HIS A 60 13.58 14.43 -11.50
C HIS A 60 13.97 14.72 -10.05
N SER A 61 15.24 15.09 -9.87
CA SER A 61 15.88 15.26 -8.55
C SER A 61 15.27 16.35 -7.67
N SER A 62 14.42 17.23 -8.21
CA SER A 62 13.68 18.21 -7.40
C SER A 62 12.60 17.56 -6.54
N GLY A 63 12.16 16.34 -6.88
CA GLY A 63 11.07 15.66 -6.17
C GLY A 63 9.69 16.27 -6.39
N LYS A 64 9.54 17.32 -7.21
CA LYS A 64 8.29 18.11 -7.36
C LYS A 64 7.40 17.67 -8.53
N PHE A 65 7.47 16.40 -8.94
CA PHE A 65 6.71 15.87 -10.09
C PHE A 65 5.36 15.26 -9.68
N PHE A 66 5.19 14.84 -8.43
CA PHE A 66 3.89 14.45 -7.89
C PHE A 66 3.34 15.54 -6.97
N LYS A 67 2.08 15.94 -7.20
CA LYS A 67 1.35 16.82 -6.30
C LYS A 67 1.00 16.09 -5.01
N GLU A 68 0.98 16.81 -3.89
CA GLU A 68 0.50 16.27 -2.62
C GLU A 68 -0.94 15.75 -2.75
N ARG A 69 -1.18 14.52 -2.30
CA ARG A 69 -2.48 13.84 -2.43
C ARG A 69 -3.44 14.20 -1.31
N ARG A 70 -3.65 15.49 -1.08
CA ARG A 70 -4.49 16.02 0.03
C ARG A 70 -5.93 15.53 0.00
N TYR A 71 -6.44 15.17 -1.19
CA TYR A 71 -7.81 14.65 -1.33
C TYR A 71 -8.01 13.34 -0.57
N LEU A 72 -6.96 12.56 -0.29
CA LEU A 72 -7.07 11.31 0.47
C LEU A 72 -7.58 11.55 1.89
N LEU A 73 -7.30 12.71 2.48
CA LEU A 73 -7.82 13.08 3.80
C LEU A 73 -9.33 13.33 3.77
N LYS A 74 -9.86 13.71 2.61
CA LYS A 74 -11.30 13.87 2.38
C LYS A 74 -11.96 12.53 2.07
N GLU A 75 -11.33 11.73 1.21
CA GLU A 75 -11.81 10.40 0.82
C GLU A 75 -11.80 9.41 1.99
N PHE A 76 -10.81 9.52 2.88
CA PHE A 76 -10.58 8.61 3.99
C PHE A 76 -10.48 9.36 5.32
N PRO A 77 -11.61 9.81 5.90
CA PRO A 77 -11.64 10.54 7.16
C PRO A 77 -11.00 9.76 8.33
N GLN A 78 -10.95 8.43 8.26
CA GLN A 78 -10.28 7.56 9.24
C GLN A 78 -8.78 7.84 9.40
N LEU A 79 -8.14 8.45 8.39
CA LEU A 79 -6.75 8.90 8.45
C LEU A 79 -6.56 10.14 9.34
N LEU A 80 -7.65 10.87 9.63
CA LEU A 80 -7.64 12.09 10.45
C LEU A 80 -7.86 11.82 11.94
N SER A 81 -8.25 10.60 12.32
CA SER A 81 -8.69 10.31 13.68
C SER A 81 -7.55 10.46 14.67
N SER A 82 -7.62 11.50 15.50
CA SER A 82 -6.85 11.61 16.73
C SER A 82 -7.45 10.66 17.76
N SER A 83 -6.72 9.61 18.07
CA SER A 83 -7.11 8.66 19.10
C SER A 83 -7.19 9.39 20.46
N HIS A 84 -7.99 8.89 21.41
CA HIS A 84 -8.03 9.43 22.78
C HIS A 84 -6.60 9.50 23.39
N PRO A 85 -6.35 10.35 24.41
CA PRO A 85 -5.01 10.56 24.99
C PRO A 85 -4.25 9.30 25.46
N ASN A 86 -4.93 8.14 25.54
CA ASN A 86 -4.38 6.86 26.00
C ASN A 86 -4.45 5.74 24.94
N SER A 87 -4.75 6.04 23.67
CA SER A 87 -4.83 5.03 22.62
C SER A 87 -3.52 4.87 21.86
N ILE A 88 -3.33 3.66 21.32
CA ILE A 88 -2.15 3.29 20.55
C ILE A 88 -2.11 4.14 19.26
N PRO A 89 -0.93 4.66 18.86
CA PRO A 89 -0.77 5.35 17.58
C PRO A 89 -1.22 4.48 16.41
N GLN A 90 -1.97 5.08 15.48
CA GLN A 90 -2.39 4.40 14.26
C GLN A 90 -1.17 4.11 13.38
N LYS A 91 -1.14 2.96 12.72
CA LYS A 91 -0.06 2.53 11.83
C LYS A 91 -0.57 2.46 10.40
N LEU A 92 0.04 3.25 9.54
CA LEU A 92 -0.18 3.24 8.09
C LEU A 92 1.03 2.62 7.40
N LEU A 93 0.78 1.68 6.48
CA LEU A 93 1.77 1.19 5.53
C LEU A 93 1.50 1.78 4.14
N GLU A 94 2.44 2.52 3.59
CA GLU A 94 2.42 2.94 2.19
C GLU A 94 3.37 2.10 1.34
N VAL A 95 2.80 1.28 0.45
CA VAL A 95 3.55 0.45 -0.51
C VAL A 95 3.73 1.22 -1.82
N GLY A 96 4.98 1.45 -2.21
CA GLY A 96 5.33 2.26 -3.38
C GLY A 96 5.22 3.76 -3.08
N CYS A 97 5.85 4.21 -2.00
CA CYS A 97 5.69 5.58 -1.50
C CYS A 97 6.28 6.66 -2.42
N GLY A 98 7.15 6.28 -3.35
CA GLY A 98 7.82 7.23 -4.24
C GLY A 98 8.50 8.33 -3.44
N ASN A 99 8.22 9.58 -3.79
CA ASN A 99 8.74 10.79 -3.13
C ASN A 99 7.97 11.22 -1.86
N GLY A 100 7.00 10.44 -1.37
CA GLY A 100 6.22 10.76 -0.16
C GLY A 100 5.07 11.75 -0.35
N SER A 101 4.55 11.90 -1.57
CA SER A 101 3.43 12.82 -1.88
C SER A 101 2.10 12.52 -1.17
N THR A 102 1.90 11.28 -0.71
CA THR A 102 0.78 10.87 0.15
C THR A 102 1.10 11.03 1.64
N ILE A 103 2.32 10.64 2.04
CA ILE A 103 2.80 10.67 3.42
C ILE A 103 2.75 12.07 4.00
N LEU A 104 3.26 13.05 3.26
CA LEU A 104 3.41 14.41 3.76
C LEU A 104 2.08 15.04 4.24
N PRO A 105 0.99 15.05 3.44
CA PRO A 105 -0.29 15.55 3.94
C PRO A 105 -0.87 14.73 5.10
N ILE A 106 -0.63 13.41 5.16
CA ILE A 106 -1.09 12.55 6.27
C ILE A 106 -0.36 12.89 7.58
N LEU A 107 0.97 12.97 7.56
CA LEU A 107 1.77 13.34 8.74
C LEU A 107 1.42 14.72 9.29
N ARG A 108 1.02 15.66 8.42
CA ARG A 108 0.54 17.00 8.81
C ARG A 108 -0.82 16.96 9.48
N ALA A 109 -1.72 16.12 8.97
CA ALA A 109 -3.11 16.09 9.41
C ALA A 109 -3.33 15.26 10.68
N ASN A 110 -2.54 14.19 10.87
CA ASN A 110 -2.65 13.32 12.03
C ASN A 110 -1.29 13.26 12.78
N LYS A 111 -1.31 13.65 14.05
CA LYS A 111 -0.11 13.69 14.91
C LYS A 111 0.18 12.35 15.58
N ASP A 112 -0.83 11.50 15.68
CA ASP A 112 -0.79 10.20 16.35
C ASP A 112 -0.67 9.04 15.36
N ILE A 113 -0.41 9.33 14.08
CA ILE A 113 -0.12 8.33 13.06
C ILE A 113 1.37 8.09 12.91
N VAL A 114 1.73 6.82 12.81
CA VAL A 114 3.05 6.31 12.43
C VAL A 114 2.94 5.72 11.03
N VAL A 115 3.80 6.19 10.12
CA VAL A 115 3.80 5.80 8.71
C VAL A 115 5.04 4.95 8.42
N TYR A 116 4.81 3.69 8.11
CA TYR A 116 5.77 2.80 7.48
C TYR A 116 5.64 2.96 5.97
N ALA A 117 6.73 3.21 5.27
CA ALA A 117 6.67 3.48 3.84
C ALA A 117 7.75 2.69 3.12
N CYS A 118 7.41 2.09 1.99
CA CYS A 118 8.40 1.37 1.21
C CYS A 118 8.41 1.75 -0.26
N ASP A 119 9.57 1.56 -0.85
CA ASP A 119 9.80 1.60 -2.29
C ASP A 119 10.91 0.59 -2.62
N CYS A 120 11.00 0.18 -3.88
CA CYS A 120 12.03 -0.75 -4.33
C CYS A 120 13.36 -0.04 -4.65
N SER A 121 13.42 1.30 -4.54
CA SER A 121 14.63 2.10 -4.74
C SER A 121 15.04 2.86 -3.48
N ASP A 122 16.26 2.61 -3.01
CA ASP A 122 16.89 3.37 -1.93
C ASP A 122 17.04 4.86 -2.27
N GLU A 123 17.31 5.18 -3.53
CA GLU A 123 17.44 6.56 -4.02
C GLU A 123 16.09 7.30 -3.93
N THR A 124 15.00 6.63 -4.30
CA THR A 124 13.64 7.15 -4.14
C THR A 124 13.30 7.38 -2.66
N LEU A 125 13.64 6.43 -1.79
CA LEU A 125 13.43 6.55 -0.34
C LEU A 125 14.26 7.66 0.29
N ALA A 126 15.52 7.82 -0.12
CA ALA A 126 16.37 8.92 0.30
C ALA A 126 15.73 10.26 -0.07
N LYS A 127 15.15 10.35 -1.27
CA LYS A 127 14.45 11.56 -1.69
C LYS A 127 13.17 11.83 -0.90
N ALA A 128 12.39 10.79 -0.60
CA ALA A 128 11.21 10.92 0.27
C ALA A 128 11.59 11.45 1.66
N LYS A 129 12.68 10.92 2.25
CA LYS A 129 13.23 11.40 3.52
C LYS A 129 13.59 12.88 3.47
N GLU A 130 14.33 13.29 2.43
CA GLU A 130 14.71 14.69 2.23
C GLU A 130 13.47 15.60 2.20
N ILE A 131 12.49 15.29 1.34
CA ILE A 131 11.27 16.09 1.19
C ILE A 131 10.49 16.17 2.50
N ILE A 132 10.31 15.04 3.20
CA ILE A 132 9.55 15.02 4.46
C ILE A 132 10.29 15.82 5.53
N ASN A 133 11.61 15.72 5.59
CA ASN A 133 12.44 16.43 6.57
C ASN A 133 12.47 17.94 6.32
N GLU A 134 12.61 18.37 5.05
CA GLU A 134 12.54 19.78 4.66
C GLU A 134 11.19 20.42 5.03
N ASN A 135 10.13 19.62 5.09
CA ASN A 135 8.78 20.06 5.43
C ASN A 135 8.40 19.81 6.89
N SER A 136 9.31 19.26 7.71
CA SER A 136 9.12 19.07 9.14
C SER A 136 9.52 20.32 9.89
N ASN A 137 8.61 20.90 10.68
CA ASN A 137 9.00 21.87 11.70
C ASN A 137 9.48 21.13 12.96
N ALA A 138 10.22 21.82 13.84
CA ALA A 138 10.73 21.25 15.09
C ALA A 138 9.62 20.66 16.01
N VAL A 139 8.38 21.11 15.83
CA VAL A 139 7.19 20.67 16.60
C VAL A 139 6.56 19.40 16.02
N ASP A 140 6.82 19.09 14.75
CA ASP A 140 6.03 18.11 13.99
C ASP A 140 6.52 16.65 14.11
N SER A 141 7.71 16.45 14.67
CA SER A 141 8.32 15.15 14.97
C SER A 141 8.20 14.11 13.84
N PHE A 142 8.23 14.55 12.57
CA PHE A 142 8.04 13.65 11.42
C PHE A 142 9.09 12.54 11.39
N ASN A 143 10.34 12.86 11.75
CA ASN A 143 11.43 11.88 11.84
C ASN A 143 11.16 10.71 12.80
N ILE A 144 10.31 10.90 13.80
CA ILE A 144 9.97 9.86 14.77
C ILE A 144 8.82 8.99 14.25
N ARG A 145 7.96 9.55 13.39
CA ARG A 145 6.72 8.91 12.91
C ARG A 145 6.82 8.41 11.48
N PHE A 146 7.89 8.70 10.76
CA PHE A 146 8.11 8.29 9.39
C PHE A 146 9.22 7.24 9.31
N HIS A 147 8.86 6.02 8.92
CA HIS A 147 9.75 4.86 8.85
C HIS A 147 9.86 4.31 7.42
N PRO A 148 10.69 4.93 6.57
CA PRO A 148 10.97 4.45 5.22
C PRO A 148 11.88 3.22 5.20
N PHE A 149 11.56 2.21 4.39
CA PHE A 149 12.34 0.99 4.22
C PHE A 149 12.34 0.49 2.77
N CYS A 150 13.46 -0.06 2.32
CA CYS A 150 13.58 -0.65 0.98
C CYS A 150 12.87 -2.01 0.96
N CYS A 151 11.86 -2.15 0.10
CA CYS A 151 11.10 -3.39 -0.04
C CYS A 151 10.43 -3.45 -1.40
N ASP A 152 10.66 -4.57 -2.09
CA ASP A 152 9.87 -4.94 -3.25
C ASP A 152 8.88 -6.03 -2.85
N PHE A 153 7.67 -5.61 -2.47
CA PHE A 153 6.60 -6.51 -2.05
C PHE A 153 6.25 -7.59 -3.10
N SER A 154 6.59 -7.37 -4.38
CA SER A 154 6.34 -8.37 -5.43
C SER A 154 7.30 -9.56 -5.36
N THR A 155 8.46 -9.40 -4.73
CA THR A 155 9.49 -10.44 -4.61
C THR A 155 9.75 -10.87 -3.17
N THR A 156 9.71 -9.94 -2.21
CA THR A 156 10.02 -10.21 -0.81
C THR A 156 8.78 -10.50 0.05
N GLY A 157 7.58 -10.12 -0.43
CA GLY A 157 6.35 -10.23 0.34
C GLY A 157 6.30 -9.30 1.57
N PHE A 158 5.36 -9.58 2.48
CA PHE A 158 5.13 -8.75 3.67
C PHE A 158 6.26 -8.93 4.72
N PRO A 159 6.87 -7.85 5.25
CA PRO A 159 7.98 -7.98 6.20
C PRO A 159 7.55 -8.54 7.57
N ASN A 160 8.21 -9.62 8.01
CA ASN A 160 7.92 -10.28 9.30
C ASN A 160 8.07 -9.37 10.53
N TRP A 161 8.95 -8.37 10.47
CA TRP A 161 9.17 -7.42 11.56
C TRP A 161 8.02 -6.41 11.71
N LEU A 162 7.27 -6.16 10.63
CA LEU A 162 6.09 -5.30 10.64
C LEU A 162 4.85 -6.07 11.12
N ALA A 163 4.85 -7.40 10.93
CA ALA A 163 3.78 -8.31 11.35
C ALA A 163 3.53 -8.28 12.87
N CYS A 164 2.27 -8.10 13.28
CA CYS A 164 1.83 -8.34 14.66
C CYS A 164 2.03 -9.83 15.02
N ASN A 165 2.33 -10.13 16.30
CA ASN A 165 2.69 -11.50 16.74
C ASN A 165 1.71 -12.59 16.24
N PRO A 166 0.38 -12.42 16.31
CA PRO A 166 -0.57 -13.42 15.79
C PRO A 166 -0.49 -13.60 14.26
N CYS A 167 -0.14 -12.56 13.51
CA CYS A 167 -0.03 -12.63 12.05
C CYS A 167 1.29 -13.27 11.59
N ARG A 168 2.35 -13.20 12.40
CA ARG A 168 3.68 -13.71 12.03
C ARG A 168 3.65 -15.21 11.77
N ASP A 169 2.93 -15.98 12.59
CA ASP A 169 2.82 -17.43 12.46
C ASP A 169 2.07 -17.83 11.16
N ASN A 170 1.06 -17.04 10.78
CA ASN A 170 0.31 -17.23 9.53
C ASN A 170 1.16 -16.93 8.28
N PHE A 171 2.03 -15.92 8.31
CA PHE A 171 2.92 -15.61 7.18
C PHE A 171 4.02 -16.66 6.99
N LEU A 172 4.59 -17.18 8.07
CA LEU A 172 5.63 -18.22 8.02
C LEU A 172 5.09 -19.53 7.43
N GLN A 173 3.85 -19.91 7.75
CA GLN A 173 3.21 -21.08 7.12
C GLN A 173 2.96 -20.88 5.62
N LYS A 174 2.52 -19.69 5.19
CA LYS A 174 2.29 -19.39 3.76
C LYS A 174 3.59 -19.31 2.94
N GLN A 175 4.68 -18.78 3.50
CA GLN A 175 5.98 -18.77 2.82
C GLN A 175 6.55 -20.18 2.63
N SER A 176 6.34 -21.09 3.59
CA SER A 176 6.75 -22.49 3.46
C SER A 176 6.01 -23.22 2.34
N TYR A 177 4.76 -22.85 2.06
CA TYR A 177 3.93 -23.48 1.02
C TYR A 177 4.31 -23.00 -0.39
N TYR A 178 4.64 -21.71 -0.54
CA TYR A 178 5.03 -21.13 -1.83
C TYR A 178 6.42 -21.59 -2.31
N PHE A 179 7.28 -22.03 -1.39
CA PHE A 179 8.60 -22.57 -1.72
C PHE A 179 8.59 -24.05 -2.14
N SER A 180 7.48 -24.78 -1.92
CA SER A 180 7.34 -26.19 -2.33
C SER A 180 6.68 -26.42 -3.68
N ASP A 181 6.03 -25.42 -4.29
CA ASP A 181 5.29 -25.57 -5.56
C ASP A 181 6.17 -25.46 -6.82
N VAL A 182 7.31 -26.16 -6.83
CA VAL A 182 7.97 -26.62 -8.06
C VAL A 182 8.02 -28.14 -8.05
N LYS A 183 6.84 -28.79 -8.10
CA LYS A 183 6.50 -29.90 -9.01
C LYS A 183 5.20 -30.60 -8.61
N ASP A 184 4.49 -30.97 -9.67
CA ASP A 184 3.42 -31.98 -9.80
C ASP A 184 1.98 -31.60 -9.38
N ASP A 185 1.26 -31.18 -10.42
CA ASP A 185 -0.15 -31.37 -10.70
C ASP A 185 -0.75 -32.66 -10.10
N LYS A 186 -1.52 -32.53 -9.02
CA LYS A 186 -2.81 -33.22 -8.79
C LYS A 186 -3.67 -32.38 -7.85
N GLY A 187 -4.79 -31.87 -8.34
CA GLY A 187 -5.71 -31.07 -7.55
C GLY A 187 -6.24 -31.80 -6.31
N MET A 188 -6.48 -31.06 -5.22
CA MET A 188 -7.38 -31.46 -4.14
C MET A 188 -7.67 -30.32 -3.17
N HIS A 189 -8.97 -30.08 -2.98
CA HIS A 189 -9.67 -29.61 -1.78
C HIS A 189 -8.91 -28.67 -0.82
N LEU A 190 -9.31 -27.39 -0.82
CA LEU A 190 -9.23 -26.56 0.38
C LEU A 190 -10.02 -27.27 1.49
N ARG A 191 -9.31 -27.95 2.38
CA ARG A 191 -9.88 -28.40 3.64
C ARG A 191 -9.75 -27.23 4.61
N ASP A 192 -10.81 -26.44 4.59
CA ASP A 192 -11.09 -25.45 5.61
C ASP A 192 -11.15 -26.17 6.96
N SER A 193 -10.20 -25.87 7.84
CA SER A 193 -10.14 -26.42 9.18
C SER A 193 -9.43 -25.42 10.07
N CYS A 194 -10.08 -24.28 10.30
CA CYS A 194 -9.88 -23.54 11.54
C CYS A 194 -11.25 -23.25 12.14
N SER A 195 -11.62 -24.08 13.11
CA SER A 195 -12.77 -23.86 13.98
C SER A 195 -12.52 -22.68 14.91
N SER A 196 -13.40 -21.68 14.81
CA SER A 196 -13.98 -20.94 15.93
C SER A 196 -13.01 -20.22 16.87
N GLU A 197 -12.64 -19.00 16.49
CA GLU A 197 -12.88 -17.74 17.21
C GLU A 197 -12.36 -16.65 16.27
N GLU A 198 -13.21 -15.71 15.85
CA GLU A 198 -12.82 -14.57 15.00
C GLU A 198 -11.83 -13.70 15.77
N ILE A 199 -10.54 -14.04 15.69
CA ILE A 199 -9.47 -13.11 16.03
C ILE A 199 -9.48 -12.10 14.90
N ASP A 200 -10.16 -10.98 15.14
CA ASP A 200 -10.15 -9.77 14.31
C ASP A 200 -8.69 -9.28 14.22
N CYS A 201 -7.91 -9.92 13.34
CA CYS A 201 -6.47 -9.73 13.29
C CYS A 201 -6.15 -8.54 12.38
N CYS A 202 -5.28 -7.66 12.89
CA CYS A 202 -4.63 -6.56 12.16
C CYS A 202 -4.18 -6.99 10.75
N ILE A 203 -4.17 -6.09 9.75
CA ILE A 203 -3.58 -6.37 8.43
C ILE A 203 -2.06 -6.52 8.58
N GLY A 204 -1.58 -7.64 9.11
CA GLY A 204 -0.17 -7.83 9.44
C GLY A 204 0.36 -6.76 10.41
N GLY A 205 -0.43 -6.30 11.38
CA GLY A 205 0.03 -5.35 12.40
C GLY A 205 -0.03 -3.87 12.04
N VAL A 206 -0.65 -3.53 10.90
CA VAL A 206 -0.99 -2.15 10.53
C VAL A 206 -2.51 -1.95 10.45
N ASP A 207 -2.95 -0.71 10.64
CA ASP A 207 -4.36 -0.31 10.61
C ASP A 207 -4.81 0.07 9.19
N PHE A 208 -3.87 0.50 8.35
CA PHE A 208 -4.15 0.96 6.99
C PHE A 208 -3.06 0.54 6.02
N ILE A 209 -3.44 0.16 4.80
CA ILE A 209 -2.49 -0.02 3.69
C ILE A 209 -2.89 0.87 2.52
N THR A 210 -2.01 1.79 2.12
CA THR A 210 -2.11 2.47 0.83
C THR A 210 -1.17 1.81 -0.19
N LEU A 211 -1.70 1.50 -1.37
CA LEU A 211 -0.91 0.96 -2.47
C LEU A 211 -0.89 1.92 -3.66
N TYR A 212 0.31 2.28 -4.10
CA TYR A 212 0.55 3.01 -5.34
C TYR A 212 1.40 2.17 -6.29
N ARG A 213 0.75 1.57 -7.29
CA ARG A 213 1.48 0.94 -8.39
C ARG A 213 1.76 1.98 -9.47
N TRP A 214 3.02 2.36 -9.62
CA TRP A 214 3.48 2.97 -10.86
C TRP A 214 3.47 1.88 -11.95
N LYS A 215 2.39 1.82 -12.73
CA LYS A 215 2.51 1.34 -14.10
C LYS A 215 3.18 2.48 -14.85
N GLY A 216 4.19 2.21 -15.68
CA GLY A 216 4.90 3.23 -16.46
C GLY A 216 3.98 4.10 -17.34
N CYS A 217 4.53 4.83 -18.31
CA CYS A 217 3.83 5.84 -19.12
C CYS A 217 2.57 5.39 -19.93
N ARG A 218 1.98 4.21 -19.67
CA ARG A 218 0.79 3.66 -20.33
C ARG A 218 -0.34 3.25 -19.36
N GLY A 219 -0.71 4.11 -18.40
CA GLY A 219 -1.97 3.93 -17.68
C GLY A 219 -2.17 4.87 -16.48
N PRO A 220 -3.42 5.11 -16.06
CA PRO A 220 -3.70 5.88 -14.83
C PRO A 220 -3.24 5.11 -13.60
N SER A 221 -2.52 5.78 -12.69
CA SER A 221 -2.24 5.27 -11.34
C SER A 221 -3.56 5.03 -10.60
N ARG A 222 -3.74 3.85 -10.02
CA ARG A 222 -4.86 3.53 -9.14
C ARG A 222 -4.38 3.56 -7.70
N ASN A 223 -5.20 4.12 -6.82
CA ASN A 223 -4.93 4.21 -5.40
C ASN A 223 -5.90 3.25 -4.73
N VAL A 224 -5.39 2.40 -3.85
CA VAL A 224 -6.21 1.49 -3.05
C VAL A 224 -5.82 1.73 -1.60
N LEU A 225 -6.78 2.13 -0.78
CA LEU A 225 -6.67 2.05 0.68
C LEU A 225 -7.39 0.76 1.11
N LEU A 226 -6.63 -0.21 1.60
CA LEU A 226 -7.18 -1.37 2.29
C LEU A 226 -7.27 -1.00 3.77
N CYS A 227 -8.49 -1.06 4.31
CA CYS A 227 -8.79 -0.93 5.74
C CYS A 227 -9.13 -2.32 6.30
#